data_AF-A0A9D8DNG9-F1
#
_entry.id   AF-A0A9D8DNG9-F1
#
_cell.length_a   1.000
_cell.length_b   1.000
_cell.length_c   1.000
_cell.angle_alpha   90.00
_cell.angle_beta   90.00
_cell.angle_gamma   90.00
#
_symmetry.space_group_name_H-M   'P 1'
#
loop_
_entity.id
_entity.type
_entity.pdbx_description
1 polymer ?
#
loop_
_entity_poly.entity_id
_entity_poly.type
_entity_poly.pdbx_seq_one_letter_code
_entity_poly.pdbx_strand_id
1 'polypeptide(L)'
;CGAVQAMLDPESVRELPSVREWLRHAEAARRTVVENNPGASTAELVALLTDQNIVSQLSNLRTHPAVASGLASGRLEVHGWRYGVEDGSVAVFDETTSTFLPATSLLPARGGPVTDRSTLAR
;
A
#
# COMPACT_ATOMS: atom_id res chain seq x y z
N CYS A 1 0.69 10.01 5.22
CA CYS A 1 1.89 9.25 5.67
C CYS A 1 3.07 10.23 5.76
N GLY A 2 3.71 10.37 6.92
CA GLY A 2 4.78 11.35 7.14
C GLY A 2 6.01 11.13 6.26
N ALA A 3 6.39 9.87 6.01
CA ALA A 3 7.49 9.54 5.09
C ALA A 3 7.20 9.99 3.65
N VAL A 4 5.98 9.75 3.16
CA VAL A 4 5.57 10.16 1.80
C VAL A 4 5.49 11.69 1.68
N GLN A 5 5.01 12.37 2.73
CA GLN A 5 5.04 13.84 2.78
C GLN A 5 6.47 14.38 2.72
N ALA A 6 7.40 13.78 3.48
CA ALA A 6 8.80 14.15 3.48
C ALA A 6 9.51 13.88 2.14
N MET A 7 8.98 13.02 1.27
CA MET A 7 9.47 12.91 -0.10
C MET A 7 9.21 14.21 -0.87
N LEU A 8 8.03 14.84 -0.69
CA LEU A 8 7.66 16.08 -1.37
C LEU A 8 8.27 17.33 -0.72
N ASP A 9 8.60 17.26 0.56
CA ASP A 9 9.34 18.29 1.30
C ASP A 9 10.58 17.70 1.99
N PRO A 10 11.70 17.52 1.26
CA PRO A 10 12.93 16.94 1.81
C PRO A 10 13.58 17.75 2.93
N GLU A 11 13.25 19.04 3.05
CA GLU A 11 13.76 19.91 4.13
C GLU A 11 13.07 19.61 5.47
N SER A 12 11.86 19.06 5.46
CA SER A 12 11.15 18.64 6.68
C SER A 12 11.91 17.60 7.51
N VAL A 13 12.78 16.81 6.89
CA VAL A 13 13.60 15.78 7.54
C VAL A 13 15.07 16.19 7.66
N ARG A 14 15.36 17.50 7.65
CA ARG A 14 16.74 17.97 7.53
C ARG A 14 17.65 17.46 8.66
N GLU A 15 17.13 17.49 9.88
CA GLU A 15 17.80 17.07 11.10
C GLU A 15 17.77 15.53 11.32
N LEU A 16 17.24 14.77 10.35
CA LEU A 16 17.08 13.31 10.39
C LEU A 16 17.88 12.64 9.26
N PRO A 17 19.22 12.60 9.33
CA PRO A 17 20.07 12.15 8.22
C PRO A 17 19.80 10.70 7.79
N SER A 18 19.55 9.79 8.74
CA SER A 18 19.21 8.40 8.43
C SER A 18 17.88 8.26 7.69
N VAL A 19 16.90 9.11 8.04
CA VAL A 19 15.59 9.13 7.34
C VAL A 19 15.78 9.66 5.93
N ARG A 20 16.58 10.70 5.74
CA ARG A 20 16.86 11.26 4.41
C ARG A 20 17.54 10.24 3.50
N GLU A 21 18.54 9.53 4.00
CA GLU A 21 19.20 8.48 3.23
C GLU A 21 18.22 7.36 2.87
N TRP A 22 17.40 6.93 3.82
CA TRP A 22 16.36 5.94 3.55
C TRP A 22 15.34 6.41 2.49
N LEU A 23 14.94 7.67 2.51
CA LEU A 23 14.00 8.23 1.53
C LEU A 23 14.58 8.32 0.11
N ARG A 24 15.92 8.34 -0.08
CA ARG A 24 16.53 8.32 -1.43
C ARG A 24 16.09 7.10 -2.24
N HIS A 25 15.77 5.98 -1.60
CA HIS A 25 15.29 4.79 -2.29
C HIS A 25 13.95 4.99 -3.01
N ALA A 26 13.18 6.02 -2.63
CA ALA A 26 11.90 6.36 -3.24
C ALA A 26 11.97 7.52 -4.25
N GLU A 27 13.15 8.13 -4.46
CA GLU A 27 13.27 9.36 -5.27
C GLU A 27 12.86 9.15 -6.74
N ALA A 28 13.17 7.98 -7.32
CA ALA A 28 12.75 7.67 -8.68
C ALA A 28 11.21 7.66 -8.80
N ALA A 29 10.52 7.02 -7.84
CA ALA A 29 9.06 6.99 -7.80
C ALA A 29 8.48 8.40 -7.59
N ARG A 30 9.08 9.20 -6.70
CA ARG A 30 8.72 10.61 -6.48
C ARG A 30 8.77 11.41 -7.77
N ARG A 31 9.89 11.35 -8.49
CA ARG A 31 10.05 12.07 -9.76
C ARG A 31 9.01 11.66 -10.78
N THR A 32 8.80 10.36 -11.00
CA THR A 32 7.80 9.87 -11.95
C THR A 32 6.40 10.37 -11.63
N VAL A 33 5.96 10.33 -10.37
CA VAL A 33 4.64 10.82 -9.99
C VAL A 33 4.51 12.33 -10.21
N VAL A 34 5.51 13.12 -9.80
CA VAL A 34 5.47 14.58 -9.95
C VAL A 34 5.51 15.00 -11.42
N GLU A 35 6.38 14.40 -12.23
CA GLU A 35 6.54 14.72 -13.65
C GLU A 35 5.27 14.35 -14.45
N ASN A 36 4.58 13.27 -14.09
CA ASN A 36 3.37 12.81 -14.78
C ASN A 36 2.08 13.53 -14.35
N ASN A 37 2.10 14.31 -13.26
CA ASN A 37 0.92 14.97 -12.72
C ASN A 37 1.15 16.49 -12.55
N PRO A 38 1.43 17.20 -13.66
CA PRO A 38 1.65 18.65 -13.59
C PRO A 38 0.38 19.36 -13.09
N GLY A 39 0.54 20.24 -12.10
CA GLY A 39 -0.56 21.01 -11.52
C GLY A 39 -1.35 20.29 -10.42
N ALA A 40 -1.02 19.05 -10.08
CA ALA A 40 -1.60 18.37 -8.92
C ALA A 40 -1.22 19.10 -7.62
N SER A 41 -2.19 19.19 -6.70
CA SER A 41 -1.97 19.67 -5.35
C SER A 41 -1.04 18.73 -4.57
N THR A 42 -0.45 19.24 -3.49
CA THR A 42 0.38 18.42 -2.60
C THR A 42 -0.40 17.23 -2.03
N ALA A 43 -1.68 17.40 -1.71
CA ALA A 43 -2.52 16.30 -1.20
C ALA A 43 -2.70 15.18 -2.25
N GLU A 44 -2.95 15.54 -3.50
CA GLU A 44 -3.06 14.59 -4.61
C GLU A 44 -1.73 13.85 -4.85
N LEU A 45 -0.61 14.57 -4.84
CA LEU A 45 0.71 13.96 -4.98
C LEU A 45 1.04 13.00 -3.84
N VAL A 46 0.67 13.34 -2.59
CA VAL A 46 0.84 12.44 -1.43
C VAL A 46 0.01 11.17 -1.60
N ALA A 47 -1.24 11.28 -2.09
CA ALA A 47 -2.09 10.12 -2.34
C ALA A 47 -1.48 9.21 -3.42
N LEU A 48 -1.09 9.80 -4.56
CA LEU A 48 -0.46 9.07 -5.67
C LEU A 48 0.85 8.39 -5.25
N LEU A 49 1.70 9.08 -4.47
CA LEU A 49 2.94 8.50 -3.98
C LEU A 49 2.72 7.40 -2.94
N THR A 50 1.65 7.50 -2.14
CA THR A 50 1.28 6.44 -1.20
C THR A 50 0.91 5.17 -1.97
N ASP A 51 0.09 5.31 -3.01
CA ASP A 51 -0.32 4.20 -3.88
C ASP A 51 0.89 3.60 -4.61
N GLN A 52 1.75 4.45 -5.20
CA GLN A 52 2.98 4.02 -5.86
C GLN A 52 3.94 3.29 -4.92
N ASN A 53 4.08 3.77 -3.67
CA ASN A 53 4.92 3.11 -2.67
C ASN A 53 4.41 1.70 -2.35
N ILE A 54 3.09 1.51 -2.21
CA ILE A 54 2.50 0.18 -1.99
C ILE A 54 2.85 -0.76 -3.15
N VAL A 55 2.65 -0.32 -4.39
CA VAL A 55 2.94 -1.12 -5.60
C VAL A 55 4.43 -1.48 -5.67
N SER A 56 5.31 -0.51 -5.44
CA SER A 56 6.76 -0.74 -5.44
C SER A 56 7.19 -1.73 -4.35
N GLN A 57 6.62 -1.64 -3.14
CA GLN A 57 6.96 -2.58 -2.07
C GLN A 57 6.39 -3.98 -2.31
N LEU A 58 5.23 -4.12 -2.95
CA LEU A 58 4.74 -5.43 -3.41
C LEU A 58 5.71 -6.07 -4.39
N SER A 59 6.21 -5.29 -5.37
CA SER A 59 7.22 -5.76 -6.33
C SER A 59 8.50 -6.20 -5.60
N ASN A 60 9.00 -5.38 -4.67
CA ASN A 60 10.19 -5.71 -3.88
C ASN A 60 10.00 -6.98 -3.05
N LEU A 61 8.86 -7.16 -2.39
CA LEU A 61 8.58 -8.37 -1.62
C LEU A 61 8.63 -9.61 -2.50
N ARG A 62 8.10 -9.55 -3.72
CA ARG A 62 8.08 -10.68 -4.66
C ARG A 62 9.47 -11.11 -5.13
N THR A 63 10.45 -10.21 -5.11
CA THR A 63 11.85 -10.58 -5.44
C THR A 63 12.57 -11.23 -4.27
N HIS A 64 12.04 -11.13 -3.04
CA HIS A 64 12.66 -11.73 -1.87
C HIS A 64 12.51 -13.27 -1.89
N PRO A 65 13.60 -14.07 -1.75
CA PRO A 65 13.56 -15.52 -1.96
C PRO A 65 12.51 -16.27 -1.14
N ALA A 66 12.34 -15.93 0.14
CA ALA A 66 11.36 -16.57 1.00
C ALA A 66 9.91 -16.30 0.57
N VAL A 67 9.63 -15.08 0.09
CA VAL A 67 8.31 -14.67 -0.40
C VAL A 67 8.04 -15.33 -1.75
N ALA A 68 9.00 -15.26 -2.68
CA ALA A 68 8.91 -15.91 -3.99
C ALA A 68 8.63 -17.42 -3.86
N SER A 69 9.33 -18.11 -2.95
CA SER A 69 9.10 -19.53 -2.68
C SER A 69 7.70 -19.79 -2.09
N GLY A 70 7.23 -18.93 -1.17
CA GLY A 70 5.88 -19.01 -0.61
C GLY A 70 4.80 -18.86 -1.67
N LEU A 71 4.95 -17.85 -2.54
CA LEU A 71 4.04 -17.57 -3.65
C LEU A 71 4.01 -18.73 -4.66
N ALA A 72 5.18 -19.20 -5.11
CA ALA A 72 5.29 -20.28 -6.09
C ALA A 72 4.71 -21.62 -5.60
N SER A 73 4.72 -21.85 -4.28
CA SER A 73 4.15 -23.04 -3.66
C SER A 73 2.68 -22.88 -3.24
N GLY A 74 2.05 -21.73 -3.49
CA GLY A 74 0.67 -21.45 -3.10
C GLY A 74 0.43 -21.40 -1.59
N ARG A 75 1.50 -21.23 -0.79
CA ARG A 75 1.43 -21.18 0.69
C ARG A 75 1.42 -19.75 1.24
N LEU A 76 1.58 -18.77 0.36
CA LEU A 76 1.61 -17.36 0.70
C LEU A 76 0.82 -16.59 -0.35
N GLU A 77 0.06 -15.61 0.10
CA GLU A 77 -0.48 -14.54 -0.71
C GLU A 77 0.04 -13.20 -0.16
N VAL A 78 0.23 -12.22 -1.03
CA VAL A 78 0.69 -10.89 -0.63
C VAL A 78 -0.25 -9.85 -1.22
N HIS A 79 -0.83 -9.05 -0.34
CA HIS A 79 -1.85 -8.04 -0.66
C HIS A 79 -1.34 -6.64 -0.29
N GLY A 80 -1.64 -5.63 -1.11
CA GLY A 80 -1.26 -4.24 -0.85
C GLY A 80 -2.46 -3.43 -0.38
N TRP A 81 -2.40 -2.89 0.83
CA TRP A 81 -3.53 -2.17 1.44
C TRP A 81 -3.17 -0.70 1.71
N ARG A 82 -4.15 0.18 1.48
CA ARG A 82 -4.12 1.58 1.89
C ARG A 82 -5.16 1.82 2.96
N TYR A 83 -4.73 2.39 4.09
CA TYR A 83 -5.61 2.75 5.20
C TYR A 83 -5.74 4.27 5.31
N GLY A 84 -6.98 4.76 5.25
CA GLY A 84 -7.33 6.15 5.55
C GLY A 84 -7.46 6.33 7.06
N VAL A 85 -6.48 7.03 7.67
CA VAL A 85 -6.46 7.25 9.13
C VAL A 85 -7.61 8.17 9.58
N GLU A 86 -8.07 9.06 8.71
CA GLU A 86 -9.10 10.05 9.02
C GLU A 86 -10.52 9.44 9.05
N ASP A 87 -10.83 8.55 8.10
CA ASP A 87 -12.16 8.00 7.87
C ASP A 87 -12.27 6.50 8.13
N GLY A 88 -11.15 5.84 8.46
CA GLY A 88 -11.07 4.40 8.66
C GLY A 88 -11.24 3.59 7.37
N SER A 89 -11.18 4.22 6.19
CA SER A 89 -11.32 3.53 4.91
C SER A 89 -10.17 2.56 4.68
N VAL A 90 -10.47 1.42 4.06
CA VAL A 90 -9.47 0.45 3.61
C VAL A 90 -9.67 0.26 2.11
N ALA A 91 -8.61 0.46 1.34
CA ALA A 91 -8.56 0.12 -0.07
C ALA A 91 -7.49 -0.95 -0.30
N VAL A 92 -7.74 -1.85 -1.25
CA VAL A 92 -6.83 -2.93 -1.62
C VAL A 92 -6.45 -2.74 -3.08
N PHE A 93 -5.16 -2.91 -3.36
CA PHE A 93 -4.64 -2.88 -4.72
C PHE A 93 -5.08 -4.15 -5.47
N ASP A 94 -5.88 -3.98 -6.51
CA ASP A 94 -6.22 -5.03 -7.46
C ASP A 94 -5.24 -5.01 -8.63
N GLU A 95 -4.49 -6.09 -8.78
CA GLU A 95 -3.47 -6.22 -9.83
C GLU A 95 -4.06 -6.36 -11.22
N THR A 96 -5.26 -6.91 -11.32
CA THR A 96 -5.94 -7.14 -12.61
C THR A 96 -6.24 -5.82 -13.30
N THR A 97 -6.77 -4.86 -12.54
CA THR A 97 -7.11 -3.51 -13.03
C THR A 97 -6.00 -2.50 -12.79
N SER A 98 -4.98 -2.83 -11.98
CA SER A 98 -3.96 -1.90 -11.50
C SER A 98 -4.58 -0.67 -10.81
N THR A 99 -5.64 -0.90 -10.02
CA THR A 99 -6.34 0.17 -9.27
C THR A 99 -6.56 -0.20 -7.81
N PHE A 100 -6.78 0.81 -6.97
CA PHE A 100 -7.18 0.60 -5.58
C PHE A 100 -8.71 0.54 -5.48
N LEU A 101 -9.22 -0.58 -4.98
CA LEU A 101 -10.64 -0.81 -4.78
C LEU A 101 -10.98 -0.79 -3.27
N PRO A 102 -12.17 -0.32 -2.85
CA PRO A 102 -12.58 -0.43 -1.46
C PRO A 102 -12.54 -1.89 -0.99
N ALA A 103 -12.02 -2.18 0.20
CA ALA A 103 -11.91 -3.56 0.71
C ALA A 103 -13.27 -4.28 0.78
N THR A 104 -14.38 -3.53 0.88
CA THR A 104 -15.74 -4.06 0.81
C THR A 104 -16.07 -4.72 -0.53
N SER A 105 -15.42 -4.35 -1.62
CA SER A 105 -15.61 -4.99 -2.93
C SER A 105 -14.99 -6.39 -3.00
N LEU A 106 -14.12 -6.75 -2.05
CA LEU A 106 -13.51 -8.07 -1.95
C LEU A 106 -14.33 -9.04 -1.08
N LEU A 107 -15.35 -8.54 -0.38
CA LEU A 107 -16.26 -9.40 0.36
C LEU A 107 -17.16 -10.13 -0.64
N PRO A 108 -17.30 -11.47 -0.55
CA PRO A 108 -18.39 -12.14 -1.25
C PRO A 108 -19.71 -11.52 -0.78
N ALA A 109 -20.68 -11.39 -1.69
CA ALA A 109 -22.03 -10.94 -1.35
C ALA A 109 -22.50 -11.73 -0.12
N ARG A 110 -22.68 -11.05 1.02
CA ARG A 110 -23.02 -11.70 2.29
C ARG A 110 -24.31 -12.48 2.12
N GLY A 111 -24.21 -13.81 2.04
CA GLY A 111 -25.33 -14.71 1.81
C GLY A 111 -25.03 -16.12 2.32
N GLY A 112 -24.65 -16.25 3.58
CA GLY A 112 -24.52 -17.53 4.27
C GLY A 112 -24.72 -17.35 5.78
N PRO A 113 -25.51 -18.20 6.45
CA PRO A 113 -25.84 -18.00 7.86
C PRO A 113 -24.57 -18.19 8.71
N VAL A 114 -24.30 -17.21 9.57
CA VAL A 114 -23.37 -17.34 10.69
C VAL A 114 -23.91 -18.47 11.56
N THR A 115 -23.28 -19.65 11.48
CA THR A 115 -23.58 -20.73 12.41
C THR A 115 -22.93 -20.37 13.74
N ASP A 116 -23.78 -20.17 14.75
CA ASP A 116 -23.43 -19.92 16.14
C ASP A 116 -22.41 -20.97 16.63
N ARG A 117 -21.29 -20.51 17.24
CA ARG A 117 -20.23 -21.37 17.80
C ARG A 117 -20.57 -21.87 19.20
N SER A 118 -21.85 -22.10 19.51
CA SER A 118 -22.29 -22.51 20.85
C SER A 118 -22.33 -24.04 21.08
N THR A 119 -21.95 -24.89 20.12
CA THR A 119 -22.05 -26.36 20.28
C THR A 119 -20.74 -27.14 20.08
N LEU A 120 -19.64 -26.68 20.70
CA LEU A 120 -18.46 -27.52 20.94
C LEU A 120 -18.08 -27.48 22.43
N ALA A 121 -19.01 -27.95 23.26
CA ALA A 121 -18.73 -28.42 24.61
C ALA A 121 -19.75 -29.51 24.96
N ARG A 122 -19.40 -30.76 24.64
CA ARG A 122 -19.80 -31.99 25.34
C ARG A 122 -19.00 -33.16 24.81
#